data_AF-A0A7C0UZV4-F1
#
_entry.id   AF-A0A7C0UZV4-F1
#
_cell.length_a   1.000
_cell.length_b   1.000
_cell.length_c   1.000
_cell.angle_alpha   90.00
_cell.angle_beta   90.00
_cell.angle_gamma   90.00
#
_symmetry.space_group_name_H-M   'P 1'
#
loop_
_entity.id
_entity.type
_entity.pdbx_description
1 polymer ?
#
loop_
_entity_poly.entity_id
_entity_poly.type
_entity_poly.pdbx_seq_one_letter_code
_entity_poly.pdbx_strand_id
1 'polypeptide(L)'
;MVVAMVGVFALLMKGEEYGRRVVENMCNRGFSGWISGLHEFAEAPPVEALLDESNELDVYLPSNTPKCDLVLSLGLPRELQALVPTIAKKANAKAVVVAVDDPSWAPPGLRRQVEEELREAGVACSFPKPLCSLEEVGDPYIDEFAKHFGKPRL
;
A
#
# COMPACT_ATOMS: atom_id res chain seq x y z
N MET A 1 -20.59 10.68 6.54
CA MET A 1 -19.79 11.46 5.56
C MET A 1 -19.62 10.59 4.33
N VAL A 2 -20.02 11.08 3.16
CA VAL A 2 -19.74 10.39 1.89
C VAL A 2 -18.30 10.74 1.54
N VAL A 3 -17.40 9.76 1.47
CA VAL A 3 -16.04 10.00 0.98
C VAL A 3 -16.16 10.24 -0.53
N ALA A 4 -16.11 11.50 -0.95
CA ALA A 4 -16.45 11.88 -2.33
C ALA A 4 -15.36 11.50 -3.35
N MET A 5 -14.14 11.16 -2.88
CA MET A 5 -12.98 10.76 -3.67
C MET A 5 -11.89 10.26 -2.72
N VAL A 6 -11.25 9.12 -3.02
CA VAL A 6 -10.10 8.60 -2.25
C VAL A 6 -8.84 8.90 -3.04
N GLY A 7 -7.96 9.77 -2.52
CA GLY A 7 -6.63 9.96 -3.09
C GLY A 7 -5.74 8.77 -2.78
N VAL A 8 -5.28 8.06 -3.80
CA VAL A 8 -4.46 6.85 -3.72
C VAL A 8 -3.02 7.16 -4.13
N PHE A 9 -2.07 6.79 -3.28
CA PHE A 9 -0.67 6.68 -3.66
C PHE A 9 -0.31 5.21 -3.86
N ALA A 10 -0.11 4.81 -5.11
CA ALA A 10 0.18 3.43 -5.46
C ALA A 10 1.70 3.17 -5.48
N LEU A 11 2.10 2.07 -4.84
CA LEU A 11 3.48 1.61 -4.72
C LEU A 11 3.61 0.24 -5.39
N LEU A 12 4.55 0.09 -6.32
CA LEU A 12 4.79 -1.18 -7.02
C LEU A 12 6.27 -1.35 -7.39
N MET A 13 6.64 -2.55 -7.83
CA MET A 13 7.95 -2.82 -8.42
C MET A 13 7.96 -2.46 -9.91
N LYS A 14 9.03 -1.79 -10.36
CA LYS A 14 9.26 -1.49 -11.78
C LYS A 14 9.45 -2.77 -12.57
N GLY A 15 8.71 -2.91 -13.67
CA GLY A 15 8.82 -4.09 -14.55
C GLY A 15 8.03 -5.30 -14.10
N GLU A 16 7.37 -5.24 -12.93
CA GLU A 16 6.47 -6.28 -12.46
C GLU A 16 5.03 -6.02 -12.92
N GLU A 17 4.36 -7.08 -13.37
CA GLU A 17 3.02 -6.97 -13.98
C GLU A 17 1.91 -6.80 -12.95
N TYR A 18 2.08 -7.32 -11.73
CA TYR A 18 1.00 -7.37 -10.74
C TYR A 18 0.46 -5.98 -10.40
N GLY A 19 1.32 -5.08 -9.90
CA GLY A 19 0.90 -3.74 -9.50
C GLY A 19 0.44 -2.90 -10.68
N ARG A 20 1.10 -3.06 -11.84
CA ARG A 20 0.71 -2.42 -13.09
C ARG A 20 -0.73 -2.75 -13.47
N ARG A 21 -1.09 -4.04 -13.48
CA ARG A 21 -2.44 -4.50 -13.83
C ARG A 21 -3.50 -3.99 -12.88
N VAL A 22 -3.20 -3.83 -11.60
CA VAL A 22 -4.13 -3.23 -10.62
C VAL A 22 -4.36 -1.75 -10.95
N VAL A 23 -3.29 -0.98 -11.18
CA VAL A 23 -3.40 0.45 -11.53
C VAL A 23 -4.11 0.65 -12.88
N GLU A 24 -3.81 -0.19 -13.88
CA GLU A 24 -4.50 -0.18 -15.17
C GLU A 24 -6.00 -0.53 -15.01
N ASN A 25 -6.33 -1.50 -14.15
CA ASN A 25 -7.73 -1.80 -13.84
C ASN A 25 -8.47 -0.59 -13.24
N MET A 26 -7.83 0.11 -12.29
CA MET A 26 -8.38 1.34 -11.71
C MET A 26 -8.65 2.39 -12.81
N CYS A 27 -7.68 2.62 -13.70
CA CYS A 27 -7.84 3.55 -14.80
C CYS A 27 -8.96 3.14 -15.76
N ASN A 28 -8.99 1.87 -16.19
CA ASN A 28 -9.98 1.34 -17.13
C ASN A 28 -11.42 1.40 -16.59
N ARG A 29 -11.58 1.40 -15.27
CA ARG A 29 -12.89 1.53 -14.60
C ARG A 29 -13.29 2.97 -14.28
N GLY A 30 -12.51 3.95 -14.72
CA GLY A 30 -12.81 5.37 -14.54
C GLY A 30 -12.27 6.00 -13.26
N PHE A 31 -11.36 5.33 -12.55
CA PHE A 31 -10.79 5.81 -11.27
C PHE A 31 -9.38 6.41 -11.42
N SER A 32 -8.99 6.85 -12.62
CA SER A 32 -7.70 7.54 -12.81
C SER A 32 -7.58 8.80 -11.94
N GLY A 33 -8.70 9.51 -11.71
CA GLY A 33 -8.76 10.68 -10.83
C GLY A 33 -8.52 10.37 -9.34
N TRP A 34 -8.52 9.10 -8.94
CA TRP A 34 -8.14 8.70 -7.58
C TRP A 34 -6.62 8.63 -7.41
N ILE A 35 -5.84 8.52 -8.48
CA ILE A 35 -4.39 8.30 -8.37
C ILE A 35 -3.69 9.64 -8.09
N SER A 36 -3.38 9.89 -6.82
CA SER A 36 -2.59 11.05 -6.37
C SER A 36 -1.11 10.91 -6.72
N GLY A 37 -0.63 9.67 -6.92
CA GLY A 37 0.70 9.40 -7.43
C GLY A 37 0.96 7.91 -7.61
N LEU A 38 2.07 7.64 -8.30
CA LEU A 38 2.58 6.30 -8.57
C LEU A 38 4.07 6.30 -8.29
N HIS A 39 4.56 5.36 -7.49
CA HIS A 39 5.99 5.13 -7.32
C HIS A 39 6.34 3.70 -7.69
N GLU A 40 7.31 3.59 -8.60
CA GLU A 40 7.87 2.31 -9.04
C GLU A 40 9.27 2.16 -8.43
N PHE A 41 9.42 1.19 -7.52
CA PHE A 41 10.72 0.83 -6.98
C PHE A 41 11.51 0.08 -8.03
N ALA A 42 12.73 0.54 -8.33
CA ALA A 42 13.61 -0.11 -9.30
C ALA A 42 14.24 -1.39 -8.74
N GLU A 43 14.46 -1.43 -7.43
CA GLU A 43 15.11 -2.50 -6.71
C GLU A 43 14.64 -2.52 -5.25
N ALA A 44 14.86 -3.64 -4.59
CA ALA A 44 14.61 -3.80 -3.16
C ALA A 44 15.94 -3.74 -2.39
N PRO A 45 15.93 -3.26 -1.14
CA PRO A 45 17.08 -3.35 -0.26
C PRO A 45 17.60 -4.78 -0.12
N PRO A 46 18.90 -4.97 0.15
CA PRO A 46 19.40 -6.27 0.59
C PRO A 46 18.73 -6.66 1.91
N VAL A 47 18.55 -7.97 2.14
CA VAL A 47 17.86 -8.51 3.32
C VAL A 47 18.50 -8.02 4.62
N GLU A 48 19.82 -7.90 4.62
CA GLU A 48 20.64 -7.50 5.75
C GLU A 48 20.28 -6.09 6.24
N ALA A 49 19.83 -5.21 5.34
CA ALA A 49 19.40 -3.85 5.68
C ALA A 49 18.13 -3.81 6.54
N LEU A 50 17.37 -4.92 6.64
CA LEU A 50 16.25 -5.03 7.58
C LEU A 50 16.69 -5.29 9.04
N LEU A 51 17.93 -5.76 9.23
CA LEU A 51 18.47 -6.08 10.56
C LEU A 51 19.23 -4.90 11.17
N ASP A 52 19.51 -3.88 10.36
CA ASP A 52 20.24 -2.71 10.78
C ASP A 52 19.29 -1.65 11.36
N GLU A 53 19.67 -1.05 12.49
CA GLU A 53 18.92 0.05 13.10
C GLU A 53 19.29 1.42 12.49
N SER A 54 20.24 1.45 11.55
CA SER A 54 20.61 2.64 10.79
C SER A 54 19.57 2.98 9.71
N ASN A 55 19.53 4.25 9.33
CA ASN A 55 18.63 4.78 8.29
C ASN A 55 19.02 4.33 6.85
N GLU A 56 19.66 3.18 6.68
CA GLU A 56 20.10 2.69 5.36
C GLU A 56 18.93 2.43 4.40
N LEU A 57 17.73 2.15 4.92
CA LEU A 57 16.54 1.98 4.10
C LEU A 57 15.96 3.32 3.57
N ASP A 58 16.36 4.47 4.13
CA ASP A 58 15.80 5.78 3.74
C ASP A 58 16.11 6.14 2.28
N VAL A 59 17.21 5.61 1.73
CA VAL A 59 17.59 5.84 0.32
C VAL A 59 16.60 5.23 -0.66
N TYR A 60 15.82 4.23 -0.22
CA TYR A 60 14.78 3.59 -1.02
C TYR A 60 13.44 4.31 -0.92
N LEU A 61 13.26 5.26 -0.01
CA LEU A 61 11.99 5.99 0.10
C LEU A 61 11.71 6.79 -1.18
N PRO A 62 10.44 6.91 -1.60
CA PRO A 62 10.07 7.76 -2.73
C PRO A 62 10.61 9.19 -2.54
N SER A 63 11.31 9.70 -3.55
CA SER A 63 11.87 11.05 -3.54
C SER A 63 10.80 12.13 -3.53
N ASN A 64 9.62 11.83 -4.09
CA ASN A 64 8.43 12.65 -4.02
C ASN A 64 7.26 11.82 -3.49
N THR A 65 6.72 12.21 -2.35
CA THR A 65 5.56 11.57 -1.72
C THR A 65 4.38 12.53 -1.79
N PRO A 66 3.33 12.23 -2.58
CA PRO A 66 2.15 13.08 -2.64
C PRO A 66 1.37 13.00 -1.33
N LYS A 67 0.56 14.03 -1.05
CA LYS A 67 -0.51 13.89 -0.06
C LYS A 67 -1.57 12.95 -0.60
N CYS A 68 -2.00 11.98 0.19
CA CYS A 68 -3.04 11.04 -0.19
C CYS A 68 -3.90 10.63 1.01
N ASP A 69 -4.99 9.94 0.76
CA ASP A 69 -5.85 9.35 1.78
C ASP A 69 -5.47 7.88 2.03
N LEU A 70 -5.11 7.16 0.96
CA LEU A 70 -4.82 5.72 0.98
C LEU A 70 -3.47 5.44 0.30
N VAL A 71 -2.57 4.75 1.00
CA VAL A 71 -1.40 4.12 0.35
C VAL A 71 -1.79 2.71 -0.08
N LEU A 72 -1.51 2.37 -1.34
CA LEU A 72 -1.79 1.06 -1.92
C LEU A 72 -0.48 0.36 -2.27
N SER A 73 -0.07 -0.62 -1.46
CA SER A 73 1.14 -1.43 -1.68
C SER A 73 0.79 -2.67 -2.52
N LEU A 74 1.39 -2.75 -3.71
CA LEU A 74 1.06 -3.74 -4.74
C LEU A 74 2.26 -4.59 -5.11
N GLY A 75 2.36 -5.78 -4.50
CA GLY A 75 3.39 -6.75 -4.87
C GLY A 75 4.80 -6.34 -4.50
N LEU A 76 4.97 -5.53 -3.44
CA LEU A 76 6.29 -5.18 -2.95
C LEU A 76 6.91 -6.37 -2.20
N PRO A 77 8.21 -6.65 -2.41
CA PRO A 77 8.95 -7.62 -1.60
C PRO A 77 9.07 -7.13 -0.15
N ARG A 78 9.36 -8.07 0.76
CA ARG A 78 9.29 -7.84 2.21
C ARG A 78 10.13 -6.66 2.69
N GLU A 79 11.28 -6.41 2.06
CA GLU A 79 12.21 -5.35 2.42
C GLU A 79 11.57 -3.97 2.21
N LEU A 80 10.79 -3.83 1.14
CA LEU A 80 10.07 -2.58 0.83
C LEU A 80 8.76 -2.46 1.61
N GLN A 81 8.15 -3.56 2.05
CA GLN A 81 6.97 -3.49 2.93
C GLN A 81 7.28 -2.85 4.28
N ALA A 82 8.51 -3.01 4.79
CA ALA A 82 8.98 -2.34 6.00
C ALA A 82 8.98 -0.80 5.89
N LEU A 83 9.05 -0.26 4.67
CA LEU A 83 9.03 1.19 4.43
C LEU A 83 7.61 1.78 4.40
N VAL A 84 6.59 0.95 4.25
CA VAL A 84 5.20 1.40 4.05
C VAL A 84 4.69 2.31 5.19
N PRO A 85 4.95 2.04 6.49
CA PRO A 85 4.58 2.96 7.56
C PRO A 85 5.21 4.36 7.40
N THR A 86 6.49 4.42 7.07
CA THR A 86 7.22 5.68 6.84
C THR A 86 6.67 6.43 5.63
N ILE A 87 6.36 5.71 4.54
CA ILE A 87 5.75 6.30 3.34
C ILE A 87 4.36 6.86 3.66
N ALA A 88 3.53 6.11 4.38
CA ALA A 88 2.20 6.53 4.79
C ALA A 88 2.23 7.80 5.66
N LYS A 89 3.17 7.87 6.62
CA LYS A 89 3.41 9.07 7.44
C LYS A 89 3.81 10.26 6.58
N LYS A 90 4.77 10.11 5.66
CA LYS A 90 5.21 11.17 4.73
C LYS A 90 4.07 11.64 3.82
N ALA A 91 3.19 10.72 3.41
CA ALA A 91 2.02 11.02 2.58
C ALA A 91 0.84 11.63 3.34
N ASN A 92 0.92 11.71 4.68
CA ASN A 92 -0.21 12.07 5.56
C ASN A 92 -1.47 11.20 5.32
N ALA A 93 -1.25 9.95 4.93
CA ALA A 93 -2.29 8.99 4.62
C ALA A 93 -3.14 8.67 5.85
N LYS A 94 -4.38 8.26 5.62
CA LYS A 94 -5.35 7.83 6.63
C LYS A 94 -5.48 6.32 6.69
N ALA A 95 -5.21 5.67 5.57
CA ALA A 95 -5.23 4.22 5.47
C ALA A 95 -4.08 3.66 4.61
N VAL A 96 -3.82 2.38 4.80
CA VAL A 96 -2.94 1.56 3.97
C VAL A 96 -3.65 0.26 3.58
N VAL A 97 -3.57 -0.11 2.31
CA VAL A 97 -3.90 -1.47 1.87
C VAL A 97 -2.63 -2.11 1.33
N VAL A 98 -2.25 -3.25 1.91
CA VAL A 98 -1.13 -4.07 1.43
C VAL A 98 -1.70 -5.32 0.77
N ALA A 99 -1.62 -5.37 -0.55
CA ALA A 99 -2.08 -6.53 -1.30
C ALA A 99 -1.08 -7.69 -1.17
N VAL A 100 -1.50 -8.80 -0.55
CA VAL A 100 -0.62 -9.95 -0.29
C VAL A 100 -1.09 -11.17 -1.07
N ASP A 101 -0.86 -11.14 -2.38
CA ASP A 101 -1.14 -12.26 -3.29
C ASP A 101 -0.04 -13.34 -3.20
N ASP A 102 1.19 -12.98 -2.80
CA ASP A 102 2.24 -13.91 -2.40
C ASP A 102 2.51 -13.81 -0.88
N PRO A 103 2.42 -14.91 -0.11
CA PRO A 103 2.70 -14.92 1.33
C PRO A 103 4.11 -14.42 1.72
N SER A 104 5.09 -14.52 0.82
CA SER A 104 6.47 -14.07 1.05
C SER A 104 6.61 -12.55 1.09
N TRP A 105 5.66 -11.80 0.51
CA TRP A 105 5.68 -10.33 0.51
C TRP A 105 5.48 -9.76 1.90
N ALA A 106 4.59 -10.36 2.69
CA ALA A 106 4.31 -9.93 4.06
C ALA A 106 4.27 -11.14 5.03
N PRO A 107 5.45 -11.65 5.45
CA PRO A 107 5.56 -12.69 6.46
C PRO A 107 4.91 -12.25 7.78
N PRO A 108 4.42 -13.18 8.63
CA PRO A 108 3.64 -12.82 9.82
C PRO A 108 4.31 -11.84 10.78
N GLY A 109 5.62 -11.99 11.02
CA GLY A 109 6.38 -11.08 11.89
C GLY A 109 6.42 -9.66 11.35
N LEU A 110 6.80 -9.50 10.09
CA LEU A 110 6.84 -8.21 9.41
C LEU A 110 5.45 -7.58 9.31
N ARG A 111 4.42 -8.36 8.96
CA ARG A 111 3.05 -7.88 8.92
C ARG A 111 2.64 -7.27 10.26
N ARG A 112 2.90 -7.97 11.36
CA ARG A 112 2.58 -7.49 12.71
C ARG A 112 3.33 -6.20 13.04
N GLN A 113 4.61 -6.12 12.69
CA GLN A 113 5.41 -4.90 12.87
C GLN A 113 4.78 -3.72 12.11
N VAL A 114 4.49 -3.89 10.82
CA VAL A 114 3.87 -2.85 9.98
C VAL A 114 2.49 -2.44 10.53
N GLU A 115 1.66 -3.40 10.97
CA GLU A 115 0.36 -3.13 11.62
C GLU A 115 0.53 -2.31 12.90
N GLU A 116 1.50 -2.65 13.76
CA GLU A 116 1.77 -1.95 15.01
C GLU A 116 2.24 -0.51 14.75
N GLU A 117 3.19 -0.29 13.82
CA GLU A 117 3.72 1.02 13.46
C GLU A 117 2.65 1.94 12.83
N LEU A 118 1.78 1.40 11.97
CA LEU A 118 0.67 2.14 11.36
C LEU A 118 -0.38 2.52 12.40
N ARG A 119 -0.72 1.59 13.30
CA ARG A 119 -1.65 1.86 14.41
C ARG A 119 -1.13 2.95 15.33
N GLU A 120 0.15 2.94 15.69
CA GLU A 120 0.77 3.99 16.50
C GLU A 120 0.76 5.36 15.79
N ALA A 121 0.82 5.35 14.45
CA ALA A 121 0.67 6.55 13.63
C ALA A 121 -0.79 7.01 13.46
N GLY A 122 -1.77 6.26 13.96
CA GLY A 122 -3.19 6.53 13.75
C GLY A 122 -3.66 6.30 12.30
N VAL A 123 -2.97 5.42 11.57
CA VAL A 123 -3.27 5.06 10.18
C VAL A 123 -3.93 3.68 10.15
N ALA A 124 -5.13 3.57 9.58
CA ALA A 124 -5.82 2.30 9.41
C ALA A 124 -5.07 1.40 8.42
N CYS A 125 -5.17 0.07 8.56
CA CYS A 125 -4.52 -0.84 7.62
C CYS A 125 -5.32 -2.11 7.36
N SER A 126 -5.18 -2.65 6.15
CA SER A 126 -5.70 -3.96 5.76
C SER A 126 -4.71 -4.72 4.88
N PHE A 127 -4.67 -6.04 5.05
CA PHE A 127 -3.76 -6.96 4.35
C PHE A 127 -4.55 -8.06 3.65
N PRO A 128 -5.36 -7.73 2.62
CA PRO A 128 -6.16 -8.70 1.88
C PRO A 128 -5.28 -9.74 1.17
N LYS A 129 -5.77 -10.98 1.10
CA LYS A 129 -5.08 -12.12 0.50
C LYS A 129 -6.05 -12.93 -0.36
N PRO A 130 -6.13 -12.72 -1.69
CA PRO A 130 -5.50 -11.65 -2.52
C PRO A 130 -6.19 -10.28 -2.37
N LEU A 131 -5.75 -9.24 -3.10
CA LEU A 131 -6.40 -7.90 -3.07
C LEU A 131 -7.92 -7.94 -3.25
N CYS A 132 -8.43 -8.74 -4.19
CA CYS A 132 -9.87 -8.86 -4.45
C CYS A 132 -10.64 -9.59 -3.33
N SER A 133 -9.98 -10.05 -2.26
CA SER A 133 -10.63 -10.52 -1.04
C SER A 133 -10.92 -9.39 -0.05
N LEU A 134 -10.53 -8.15 -0.34
CA LEU A 134 -10.72 -7.02 0.55
C LEU A 134 -12.22 -6.79 0.78
N GLU A 135 -12.62 -6.81 2.05
CA GLU A 135 -13.98 -6.49 2.50
C GLU A 135 -13.96 -5.14 3.23
N GLU A 136 -15.14 -4.55 3.42
CA GLU A 136 -15.30 -3.38 4.28
C GLU A 136 -14.94 -3.75 5.73
N VAL A 137 -14.08 -2.93 6.34
CA VAL A 137 -13.53 -3.10 7.69
C VAL A 137 -13.98 -1.99 8.65
N GLY A 138 -14.77 -1.03 8.17
CA GLY A 138 -15.29 0.09 8.94
C GLY A 138 -14.42 1.35 8.89
N ASP A 139 -13.27 1.30 8.20
CA ASP A 139 -12.49 2.50 7.90
C ASP A 139 -13.01 3.14 6.59
N PRO A 140 -13.37 4.43 6.59
CA PRO A 140 -14.02 5.05 5.43
C PRO A 140 -13.19 5.03 4.14
N TYR A 141 -11.85 5.03 4.21
CA TYR A 141 -10.99 5.04 3.03
C TYR A 141 -10.75 3.64 2.48
N ILE A 142 -10.53 2.66 3.38
CA ILE A 142 -10.43 1.24 2.99
C ILE A 142 -11.77 0.76 2.44
N ASP A 143 -12.89 1.10 3.08
CA ASP A 143 -14.22 0.68 2.70
C ASP A 143 -14.61 1.24 1.32
N GLU A 144 -14.32 2.52 1.07
CA GLU A 144 -14.61 3.12 -0.23
C GLU A 144 -13.76 2.48 -1.34
N PHE A 145 -12.50 2.15 -1.08
CA PHE A 145 -11.70 1.36 -2.03
C PHE A 145 -12.25 -0.05 -2.23
N ALA A 146 -12.64 -0.73 -1.14
CA ALA A 146 -13.17 -2.10 -1.16
C ALA A 146 -14.47 -2.21 -1.96
N LYS A 147 -15.36 -1.21 -1.91
CA LYS A 147 -16.61 -1.19 -2.71
C LYS A 147 -16.36 -1.33 -4.20
N HIS A 148 -15.25 -0.79 -4.70
CA HIS A 148 -14.94 -0.83 -6.12
C HIS A 148 -13.97 -1.96 -6.46
N PHE A 149 -12.92 -2.20 -5.66
CA PHE A 149 -11.81 -3.10 -6.01
C PHE A 149 -11.67 -4.32 -5.09
N GLY A 150 -12.50 -4.41 -4.05
CA GLY A 150 -12.54 -5.54 -3.13
C GLY A 150 -13.40 -6.69 -3.63
N LYS A 151 -13.93 -7.46 -2.69
CA LYS A 151 -14.72 -8.66 -2.95
C LYS A 151 -15.99 -8.34 -3.74
N PRO A 152 -16.22 -8.99 -4.90
CA PRO A 152 -17.46 -8.84 -5.63
C PRO A 152 -18.66 -9.19 -4.75
N ARG A 153 -19.67 -8.33 -4.74
CA ARG A 153 -20.97 -8.63 -4.13
C ARG A 153 -21.78 -9.48 -5.12
N LEU A 154 -22.25 -10.63 -4.67
CA LEU A 154 -23.18 -11.50 -5.42
C LEU A 154 -24.61 -10.97 -5.34
#